data_AF-A0A495AAE8-F1
#
_entry.id   AF-A0A495AAE8-F1
#
_cell.length_a   1.000
_cell.length_b   1.000
_cell.length_c   1.000
_cell.angle_alpha   90.00
_cell.angle_beta   90.00
_cell.angle_gamma   90.00
#
_symmetry.space_group_name_H-M   'P 1'
#
loop_
_entity.id
_entity.type
_entity.pdbx_description
1 polymer ?
#
loop_
_entity_poly.entity_id
_entity_poly.type
_entity_poly.pdbx_seq_one_letter_code
_entity_poly.pdbx_strand_id
1 'polypeptide(L)'
;MTAISPGAIPPSVRIPVLATYTDENGHQLPLPQARMRESFTGLQMLARQILSGAEDPLDGYDQDFTIMQMGPSAFEIEIRATAKRQNRLRGRAAAKKHLLIVATLDHFTDVLVAMGELACHIANHPDTEVRFVASCYGDYYEFLERGRVVKAMEAGAVELLVTPESVEILRVILANLKQPGVAYATLTKRIPGMAHMRRTVVGSTQHLRDFADGGPFHLTPEMLATARSRVDTHRTEQWVQLPTSKNSHALWDEL
;
A
#
# COMPACT_ATOMS: atom_id res chain seq x y z
N MET A 1 -1.25 25.20 -14.18
CA MET A 1 -0.23 24.28 -14.72
C MET A 1 1.03 25.09 -14.98
N THR A 2 2.02 25.02 -14.10
CA THR A 2 3.31 25.69 -14.28
C THR A 2 4.14 24.91 -15.29
N ALA A 3 4.52 25.57 -16.39
CA ALA A 3 5.37 24.98 -17.41
C ALA A 3 6.77 24.68 -16.81
N ILE A 4 7.12 23.40 -16.77
CA ILE A 4 8.46 22.96 -16.36
C ILE A 4 9.39 23.21 -17.55
N SER A 5 10.46 23.98 -17.36
CA SER A 5 11.46 24.22 -18.40
C SER A 5 12.06 22.89 -18.87
N PRO A 6 12.30 22.70 -20.18
CA PRO A 6 12.89 21.47 -20.69
C PRO A 6 14.26 21.23 -20.02
N GLY A 7 14.39 20.09 -19.35
CA GLY A 7 15.59 19.70 -18.58
C GLY A 7 15.55 20.03 -17.08
N ALA A 8 14.52 20.70 -16.57
CA ALA A 8 14.31 20.87 -15.14
C ALA A 8 13.58 19.66 -14.57
N ILE A 9 14.19 19.02 -13.57
CA ILE A 9 13.55 17.94 -12.82
C ILE A 9 12.53 18.56 -11.86
N PRO A 10 11.28 18.07 -11.80
CA PRO A 10 10.28 18.56 -10.86
C PRO A 10 10.82 18.50 -9.43
N PRO A 11 10.67 19.58 -8.62
CA PRO A 11 11.16 19.58 -7.24
C PRO A 11 10.34 18.68 -6.31
N SER A 12 9.17 18.21 -6.78
CA SER A 12 8.31 17.27 -6.09
C SER A 12 7.98 16.07 -6.97
N VAL A 13 7.94 14.90 -6.36
CA VAL A 13 7.44 13.66 -6.96
C VAL A 13 6.12 13.32 -6.31
N ARG A 14 5.13 12.87 -7.10
CA ARG A 14 3.81 12.46 -6.60
C ARG A 14 3.32 11.19 -7.29
N ILE A 15 2.69 10.32 -6.51
CA ILE A 15 1.98 9.13 -7.01
C ILE A 15 0.51 9.23 -6.56
N PRO A 16 -0.43 9.59 -7.46
CA PRO A 16 -1.85 9.66 -7.14
C PRO A 16 -2.53 8.29 -7.21
N VAL A 17 -3.39 8.03 -6.22
CA VAL A 17 -4.33 6.90 -6.17
C VAL A 17 -5.74 7.45 -6.03
N LEU A 18 -6.58 7.20 -7.03
CA LEU A 18 -7.99 7.59 -7.02
C LEU A 18 -8.84 6.46 -6.42
N ALA A 19 -9.50 6.71 -5.31
CA ALA A 19 -10.53 5.85 -4.74
C ALA A 19 -11.91 6.32 -5.22
N THR A 20 -12.68 5.45 -5.87
CA THR A 20 -14.06 5.73 -6.32
C THR A 20 -15.02 4.71 -5.72
N TYR A 21 -16.12 5.18 -5.14
CA TYR A 21 -17.10 4.34 -4.44
C TYR A 21 -18.35 4.16 -5.29
N THR A 22 -18.81 2.92 -5.39
CA THR A 22 -19.82 2.50 -6.37
C THR A 22 -20.89 1.65 -5.70
N ASP A 23 -22.13 1.82 -6.16
CA ASP A 23 -23.27 0.98 -5.77
C ASP A 23 -23.26 -0.39 -6.49
N GLU A 24 -24.21 -1.25 -6.15
CA GLU A 24 -24.36 -2.59 -6.73
C GLU A 24 -24.69 -2.58 -8.24
N ASN A 25 -25.19 -1.45 -8.75
CA ASN A 25 -25.56 -1.27 -10.15
C ASN A 25 -24.44 -0.64 -10.98
N GLY A 26 -23.30 -0.30 -10.37
CA GLY A 26 -22.17 0.33 -11.05
C GLY A 26 -22.24 1.86 -11.10
N HIS A 27 -23.14 2.51 -10.36
CA HIS A 27 -23.21 3.96 -10.28
C HIS A 27 -22.31 4.51 -9.17
N GLN A 28 -21.63 5.62 -9.45
CA GLN A 28 -20.85 6.33 -8.45
C GLN A 28 -21.77 6.89 -7.36
N LEU A 29 -21.56 6.46 -6.12
CA LEU A 29 -22.43 6.82 -5.00
C LEU A 29 -21.90 8.09 -4.33
N PRO A 30 -22.67 9.18 -4.22
CA PRO A 30 -22.23 10.38 -3.51
C PRO A 30 -22.01 10.02 -2.04
N LEU A 31 -20.78 10.19 -1.55
CA LEU A 31 -20.44 10.01 -0.16
C LEU A 31 -20.72 11.30 0.61
N PRO A 32 -21.12 11.20 1.89
CA PRO A 32 -21.18 12.37 2.76
C PRO A 32 -19.84 13.10 2.69
N GLN A 33 -19.85 14.44 2.61
CA GLN A 33 -18.60 15.21 2.68
C GLN A 33 -17.91 14.85 3.99
N ALA A 34 -16.86 14.03 3.90
CA ALA A 34 -15.95 13.82 5.01
C ALA A 34 -15.45 15.22 5.36
N ARG A 35 -15.65 15.67 6.61
CA ARG A 35 -15.02 16.89 7.12
C ARG A 35 -13.52 16.61 7.17
N MET A 36 -12.87 16.75 6.02
CA MET A 36 -11.46 16.43 5.80
C MET A 36 -10.59 17.45 6.51
N ARG A 37 -10.42 17.24 7.81
CA ARG A 37 -9.43 17.95 8.63
C ARG A 37 -8.81 17.08 9.71
N GLU A 38 -9.35 15.90 9.96
CA GLU A 38 -8.62 14.85 10.64
C GLU A 38 -7.70 14.22 9.61
N SER A 39 -6.58 14.90 9.39
CA SER A 39 -5.36 14.30 8.88
C SER A 39 -5.28 12.85 9.32
N PHE A 40 -5.26 11.93 8.36
CA PHE A 40 -4.97 10.51 8.57
C PHE A 40 -3.51 10.36 9.01
N THR A 41 -3.17 10.90 10.18
CA THR A 41 -1.91 10.71 10.89
C THR A 41 -1.59 9.22 10.93
N GLY A 42 -2.62 8.38 11.03
CA GLY A 42 -2.55 6.93 10.86
C GLY A 42 -1.87 6.45 9.57
N LEU A 43 -2.35 6.87 8.39
CA LEU A 43 -1.70 6.48 7.11
C LEU A 43 -0.26 7.01 7.04
N GLN A 44 0.00 8.20 7.58
CA GLN A 44 1.36 8.75 7.66
C GLN A 44 2.26 7.98 8.64
N MET A 45 1.71 7.44 9.73
CA MET A 45 2.42 6.62 10.71
C MET A 45 2.70 5.23 10.16
N LEU A 46 1.69 4.57 9.57
CA LEU A 46 1.82 3.30 8.87
C LEU A 46 2.85 3.42 7.73
N ALA A 47 2.78 4.53 6.98
CA ALA A 47 3.77 4.86 5.96
C ALA A 47 5.20 4.93 6.52
N ARG A 48 5.39 5.67 7.62
CA ARG A 48 6.70 5.79 8.27
C ARG A 48 7.22 4.46 8.78
N GLN A 49 6.35 3.61 9.33
CA GLN A 49 6.72 2.27 9.82
C GLN A 49 7.16 1.35 8.67
N ILE A 50 6.52 1.46 7.50
CA ILE A 50 6.92 0.72 6.28
C ILE A 50 8.23 1.27 5.71
N LEU A 51 8.44 2.59 5.77
CA LEU A 51 9.59 3.28 5.18
C LEU A 51 10.85 3.28 6.04
N SER A 52 10.78 2.99 7.35
CA SER A 52 11.89 3.10 8.30
C SER A 52 12.97 2.00 8.19
N GLY A 53 13.34 1.59 6.97
CA GLY A 53 14.45 0.68 6.69
C GLY A 53 15.83 1.33 6.88
N ALA A 54 16.88 0.49 6.97
CA ALA A 54 18.24 0.88 7.36
C ALA A 54 19.02 1.77 6.36
N GLU A 55 18.48 2.05 5.18
CA GLU A 55 18.97 3.07 4.24
C GLU A 55 17.74 3.74 3.59
N ASP A 56 17.40 4.96 4.00
CA ASP A 56 16.22 5.66 3.47
C ASP A 56 16.58 6.46 2.20
N PRO A 57 16.21 6.00 0.99
CA PRO A 57 16.44 6.76 -0.25
C PRO A 57 15.70 8.11 -0.28
N LEU A 58 14.76 8.35 0.64
CA LEU A 58 14.06 9.60 0.84
C LEU A 58 14.77 10.54 1.83
N ASP A 59 15.99 10.21 2.29
CA ASP A 59 16.78 11.14 3.09
C ASP A 59 17.05 12.46 2.32
N GLY A 60 16.84 13.57 3.02
CA GLY A 60 16.80 14.92 2.43
C GLY A 60 15.48 15.32 1.77
N TYR A 61 14.41 14.53 1.87
CA TYR A 61 13.05 14.89 1.43
C TYR A 61 12.09 14.99 2.62
N ASP A 62 11.16 15.94 2.53
CA ASP A 62 9.94 15.96 3.32
C ASP A 62 8.89 15.10 2.61
N GLN A 63 8.25 14.21 3.34
CA GLN A 63 7.21 13.33 2.82
C GLN A 63 5.86 13.81 3.35
N ASP A 64 4.90 14.00 2.45
CA ASP A 64 3.55 14.39 2.79
C ASP A 64 2.51 13.48 2.12
N PHE A 65 1.39 13.32 2.82
CA PHE A 65 0.21 12.61 2.35
C PHE A 65 -0.93 13.60 2.29
N THR A 66 -1.60 13.66 1.16
CA THR A 66 -2.79 14.49 1.00
C THR A 66 -3.92 13.70 0.41
N ILE A 67 -5.12 13.95 0.90
CA ILE A 67 -6.35 13.39 0.35
C ILE A 67 -7.18 14.57 -0.12
N MET A 68 -7.61 14.52 -1.37
CA MET A 68 -8.43 15.55 -2.00
C MET A 68 -9.75 14.94 -2.44
N GLN A 69 -10.87 15.61 -2.13
CA GLN A 69 -12.15 15.23 -2.72
C GLN A 69 -12.14 15.65 -4.19
N MET A 70 -12.18 14.68 -5.10
CA MET A 70 -12.24 14.97 -6.54
C MET A 70 -13.68 15.11 -7.06
N GLY A 71 -14.65 14.70 -6.25
CA GLY A 71 -16.06 14.78 -6.55
C GLY A 71 -16.91 14.17 -5.44
N PRO A 72 -18.24 14.06 -5.64
CA PRO A 72 -19.12 13.53 -4.61
C PRO A 72 -18.78 12.09 -4.20
N SER A 73 -18.15 11.31 -5.09
CA SER A 73 -17.95 9.86 -4.92
C SER A 73 -16.48 9.42 -4.96
N ALA A 74 -15.55 10.37 -5.02
CA ALA A 74 -14.16 10.08 -5.32
C ALA A 74 -13.17 10.90 -4.50
N PHE A 75 -12.10 10.24 -4.06
CA PHE A 75 -10.99 10.83 -3.33
C PHE A 75 -9.69 10.50 -4.05
N GLU A 76 -8.83 11.50 -4.25
CA GLU A 76 -7.46 11.29 -4.70
C GLU A 76 -6.53 11.35 -3.50
N ILE A 77 -5.80 10.27 -3.28
CA ILE A 77 -4.74 10.15 -2.29
C ILE A 77 -3.42 10.38 -3.02
N GLU A 78 -2.70 11.43 -2.67
CA GLU A 78 -1.36 11.69 -3.19
C GLU A 78 -0.33 11.44 -2.10
N ILE A 79 0.67 10.62 -2.44
CA ILE A 79 1.90 10.48 -1.68
C ILE A 79 2.94 11.32 -2.37
N ARG A 80 3.56 12.26 -1.66
CA ARG A 80 4.57 13.14 -2.24
C ARG A 80 5.85 13.18 -1.43
N ALA A 81 6.94 13.38 -2.15
CA ALA A 81 8.23 13.72 -1.59
C ALA A 81 8.69 15.05 -2.18
N THR A 82 9.05 15.98 -1.30
CA THR A 82 9.53 17.33 -1.63
C THR A 82 10.94 17.50 -1.10
N ALA A 83 11.89 17.92 -1.93
CA ALA A 83 13.27 18.08 -1.48
C ALA A 83 13.40 19.18 -0.41
N LYS A 84 14.00 18.88 0.77
CA LYS A 84 14.20 19.83 1.89
C LYS A 84 15.07 21.02 1.52
N ARG A 85 16.00 20.82 0.57
CA ARG A 85 16.80 21.87 -0.07
C ARG A 85 16.58 21.78 -1.56
N GLN A 86 16.48 22.92 -2.24
CA GLN A 86 16.65 23.00 -3.69
C GLN A 86 18.12 22.67 -4.03
N ASN A 87 18.51 21.41 -3.85
CA ASN A 87 19.75 20.91 -4.41
C ASN A 87 19.54 21.00 -5.92
N ARG A 88 20.17 22.00 -6.53
CA ARG A 88 20.35 22.10 -7.99
C ARG A 88 21.31 20.99 -8.41
N LEU A 89 20.90 19.73 -8.22
CA LEU A 89 21.49 18.62 -8.94
C LEU A 89 21.14 18.90 -10.41
N ARG A 90 22.16 19.20 -11.20
CA ARG A 90 22.06 19.36 -12.66
C ARG A 90 22.65 18.12 -13.31
N GLY A 91 22.06 17.71 -14.43
CA GLY A 91 22.59 16.59 -15.24
C GLY A 91 22.16 15.20 -14.75
N ARG A 92 22.94 14.18 -15.12
CA ARG A 92 22.56 12.75 -15.01
C ARG A 92 22.31 12.29 -13.57
N ALA A 93 23.14 12.70 -12.61
CA ALA A 93 22.98 12.31 -11.20
C ALA A 93 21.64 12.78 -10.60
N ALA A 94 21.16 13.96 -11.03
CA ALA A 94 19.86 14.48 -10.63
C ALA A 94 18.71 13.61 -11.17
N ALA A 95 18.84 13.18 -12.43
CA ALA A 95 17.85 12.32 -13.08
C ALA A 95 17.82 10.93 -12.45
N LYS A 96 18.98 10.33 -12.16
CA LYS A 96 19.07 9.05 -11.42
C LYS A 96 18.38 9.14 -10.07
N LYS A 97 18.71 10.16 -9.27
CA LYS A 97 18.09 10.37 -7.95
C LYS A 97 16.58 10.59 -8.04
N HIS A 98 16.12 11.34 -9.04
CA HIS A 98 14.68 11.52 -9.26
C HIS A 98 13.97 10.22 -9.61
N LEU A 99 14.53 9.41 -10.52
CA LEU A 99 13.97 8.11 -10.88
C LEU A 99 13.96 7.16 -9.68
N LEU A 100 15.01 7.16 -8.86
CA LEU A 100 15.05 6.39 -7.62
C LEU A 100 13.91 6.78 -6.69
N ILE A 101 13.70 8.08 -6.45
CA ILE A 101 12.61 8.57 -5.59
C ILE A 101 11.24 8.23 -6.16
N VAL A 102 11.05 8.37 -7.47
CA VAL A 102 9.81 7.93 -8.15
C VAL A 102 9.58 6.45 -7.90
N ALA A 103 10.59 5.60 -8.12
CA ALA A 103 10.50 4.17 -7.90
C ALA A 103 10.21 3.83 -6.43
N THR A 104 10.85 4.51 -5.48
CA THR A 104 10.59 4.32 -4.04
C THR A 104 9.16 4.70 -3.69
N LEU A 105 8.67 5.87 -4.11
CA LEU A 105 7.30 6.28 -3.83
C LEU A 105 6.27 5.38 -4.54
N ASP A 106 6.58 4.92 -5.74
CA ASP A 106 5.73 4.03 -6.51
C ASP A 106 5.58 2.66 -5.82
N HIS A 107 6.71 2.08 -5.41
CA HIS A 107 6.77 0.82 -4.64
C HIS A 107 6.05 0.97 -3.30
N PHE A 108 6.34 2.05 -2.58
CA PHE A 108 5.69 2.35 -1.32
C PHE A 108 4.16 2.48 -1.46
N THR A 109 3.70 3.14 -2.53
CA THR A 109 2.27 3.21 -2.85
C THR A 109 1.69 1.83 -3.11
N ASP A 110 2.41 0.96 -3.83
CA ASP A 110 1.95 -0.41 -4.08
C ASP A 110 1.85 -1.24 -2.80
N VAL A 111 2.81 -1.10 -1.87
CA VAL A 111 2.77 -1.76 -0.57
C VAL A 111 1.53 -1.30 0.22
N LEU A 112 1.28 0.01 0.31
CA LEU A 112 0.08 0.53 0.99
C LEU A 112 -1.22 0.05 0.35
N VAL A 113 -1.32 0.07 -0.98
CA VAL A 113 -2.50 -0.43 -1.70
C VAL A 113 -2.68 -1.93 -1.45
N ALA A 114 -1.60 -2.72 -1.47
CA ALA A 114 -1.63 -4.15 -1.21
C ALA A 114 -2.03 -4.48 0.23
N MET A 115 -1.53 -3.73 1.22
CA MET A 115 -1.90 -3.83 2.63
C MET A 115 -3.37 -3.49 2.84
N GLY A 116 -3.82 -2.37 2.27
CA GLY A 116 -5.22 -1.95 2.33
C GLY A 116 -6.13 -3.00 1.71
N GLU A 117 -5.82 -3.48 0.51
CA GLU A 117 -6.57 -4.55 -0.15
C GLU A 117 -6.56 -5.84 0.67
N LEU A 118 -5.44 -6.22 1.30
CA LEU A 118 -5.37 -7.41 2.15
C LEU A 118 -6.25 -7.26 3.41
N ALA A 119 -6.19 -6.11 4.07
CA ALA A 119 -7.05 -5.82 5.22
C ALA A 119 -8.53 -5.88 4.85
N CYS A 120 -8.91 -5.29 3.71
CA CYS A 120 -10.28 -5.36 3.21
C CYS A 120 -10.68 -6.80 2.93
N HIS A 121 -9.79 -7.59 2.34
CA HIS A 121 -10.04 -8.99 2.06
C HIS A 121 -10.30 -9.78 3.35
N ILE A 122 -9.42 -9.69 4.35
CA ILE A 122 -9.61 -10.35 5.66
C ILE A 122 -10.91 -9.89 6.32
N ALA A 123 -11.21 -8.59 6.28
CA ALA A 123 -12.44 -8.05 6.85
C ALA A 123 -13.71 -8.54 6.12
N ASN A 124 -13.64 -8.77 4.80
CA ASN A 124 -14.75 -9.32 4.04
C ASN A 124 -14.90 -10.85 4.21
N HIS A 125 -13.81 -11.55 4.52
CA HIS A 125 -13.69 -13.01 4.50
C HIS A 125 -13.14 -13.52 5.85
N PRO A 126 -13.97 -13.57 6.91
CA PRO A 126 -13.53 -13.95 8.25
C PRO A 126 -13.00 -15.39 8.36
N ASP A 127 -13.42 -16.27 7.43
CA ASP A 127 -12.98 -17.67 7.35
C ASP A 127 -11.64 -17.84 6.62
N THR A 128 -10.95 -16.75 6.28
CA THR A 128 -9.66 -16.81 5.57
C THR A 128 -8.62 -17.52 6.43
N GLU A 129 -8.05 -18.59 5.88
CA GLU A 129 -6.95 -19.30 6.50
C GLU A 129 -5.62 -18.62 6.17
N VAL A 130 -4.66 -18.69 7.09
CA VAL A 130 -3.32 -18.13 6.89
C VAL A 130 -2.26 -19.22 6.97
N ARG A 131 -1.33 -19.20 6.02
CA ARG A 131 -0.19 -20.12 5.95
C ARG A 131 1.09 -19.32 5.82
N PHE A 132 2.10 -19.64 6.62
CA PHE A 132 3.43 -19.04 6.50
C PHE A 132 4.28 -19.82 5.50
N VAL A 133 5.06 -19.10 4.69
CA VAL A 133 5.98 -19.68 3.71
C VAL A 133 7.35 -19.01 3.81
N ALA A 134 8.37 -19.81 4.08
CA ALA A 134 9.77 -19.39 3.95
C ALA A 134 10.21 -19.46 2.49
N SER A 135 10.88 -18.41 2.00
CA SER A 135 11.30 -18.31 0.60
C SER A 135 12.66 -17.62 0.46
N CYS A 136 13.33 -17.93 -0.66
CA CYS A 136 14.65 -17.39 -1.01
C CYS A 136 14.68 -15.86 -1.17
N TYR A 137 13.54 -15.22 -1.44
CA TYR A 137 13.41 -13.76 -1.56
C TYR A 137 12.77 -13.10 -0.34
N GLY A 138 12.66 -13.82 0.77
CA GLY A 138 12.05 -13.36 2.01
C GLY A 138 10.77 -14.11 2.36
N ASP A 139 10.45 -14.11 3.64
CA ASP A 139 9.30 -14.81 4.20
C ASP A 139 7.99 -14.09 3.90
N TYR A 140 6.92 -14.84 3.66
CA TYR A 140 5.60 -14.29 3.37
C TYR A 140 4.47 -15.15 3.95
N TYR A 141 3.29 -14.57 4.08
CA TYR A 141 2.06 -15.29 4.38
C TYR A 141 1.21 -15.45 3.11
N GLU A 142 0.63 -16.62 2.94
CA GLU A 142 -0.43 -16.91 2.00
C GLU A 142 -1.77 -16.89 2.73
N PHE A 143 -2.77 -16.32 2.08
CA PHE A 143 -4.15 -16.25 2.51
C PHE A 143 -4.97 -17.18 1.63
N LEU A 144 -5.69 -18.11 2.27
CA LEU A 144 -6.39 -19.18 1.59
C LEU A 144 -7.89 -19.08 1.82
N GLU A 145 -8.63 -19.25 0.72
CA GLU A 145 -10.07 -19.47 0.75
C GLU A 145 -10.36 -20.87 0.21
N ARG A 146 -11.07 -21.69 1.00
CA ARG A 146 -11.45 -23.05 0.61
C ARG A 146 -10.24 -23.87 0.11
N GLY A 147 -9.11 -23.72 0.79
CA GLY A 147 -7.85 -24.40 0.48
C GLY A 147 -7.07 -23.86 -0.72
N ARG A 148 -7.50 -22.75 -1.35
CA ARG A 148 -6.79 -22.13 -2.49
C ARG A 148 -6.17 -20.81 -2.07
N VAL A 149 -4.92 -20.60 -2.45
CA VAL A 149 -4.22 -19.31 -2.24
C VAL A 149 -4.88 -18.24 -3.11
N VAL A 150 -5.41 -17.22 -2.47
CA VAL A 150 -6.04 -16.06 -3.14
C VAL A 150 -5.18 -14.81 -3.02
N LYS A 151 -4.33 -14.73 -1.99
CA LYS A 151 -3.39 -13.62 -1.78
C LYS A 151 -2.11 -14.09 -1.10
N ALA A 152 -1.02 -13.36 -1.34
CA ALA A 152 0.23 -13.54 -0.62
C ALA A 152 0.84 -12.16 -0.32
N MET A 153 1.48 -12.02 0.83
CA MET A 153 2.12 -10.76 1.25
C MET A 153 3.29 -11.01 2.19
N GLU A 154 4.33 -10.19 2.05
CA GLU A 154 5.54 -10.23 2.88
C GLU A 154 5.23 -10.25 4.38
N ALA A 155 5.94 -11.08 5.13
CA ALA A 155 5.62 -11.37 6.52
C ALA A 155 5.65 -10.13 7.41
N GLY A 156 6.66 -9.27 7.24
CA GLY A 156 6.80 -8.04 8.01
C GLY A 156 5.61 -7.08 7.82
N ALA A 157 5.08 -6.97 6.59
CA ALA A 157 3.92 -6.11 6.32
C ALA A 157 2.64 -6.68 6.92
N VAL A 158 2.45 -8.00 6.90
CA VAL A 158 1.29 -8.67 7.52
C VAL A 158 1.35 -8.56 9.05
N GLU A 159 2.54 -8.68 9.63
CA GLU A 159 2.74 -8.54 11.08
C GLU A 159 2.49 -7.11 11.54
N LEU A 160 2.86 -6.12 10.74
CA LEU A 160 2.52 -4.73 10.98
C LEU A 160 1.00 -4.50 10.93
N LEU A 161 0.31 -5.17 10.00
CA LEU A 161 -1.13 -5.04 9.76
C LEU A 161 -1.98 -5.42 10.99
N VAL A 162 -1.54 -6.40 11.76
CA VAL A 162 -2.27 -6.92 12.93
C VAL A 162 -1.98 -6.16 14.23
N THR A 163 -1.11 -5.15 14.20
CA THR A 163 -0.86 -4.32 15.37
C THR A 163 -2.11 -3.48 15.72
N PRO A 164 -2.36 -3.18 17.00
CA PRO A 164 -3.55 -2.42 17.40
C PRO A 164 -3.65 -1.05 16.71
N GLU A 165 -2.52 -0.37 16.53
CA GLU A 165 -2.44 0.91 15.83
C GLU A 165 -2.88 0.75 14.37
N SER A 166 -2.31 -0.21 13.64
CA SER A 166 -2.69 -0.49 12.25
C SER A 166 -4.17 -0.85 12.12
N VAL A 167 -4.72 -1.64 13.04
CA VAL A 167 -6.14 -2.03 13.01
C VAL A 167 -7.06 -0.80 13.11
N GLU A 168 -6.75 0.15 14.00
CA GLU A 168 -7.50 1.40 14.09
C GLU A 168 -7.37 2.22 12.81
N ILE A 169 -6.17 2.33 12.25
CA ILE A 169 -5.92 3.03 10.99
C ILE A 169 -6.75 2.41 9.86
N LEU A 170 -6.78 1.08 9.77
CA LEU A 170 -7.58 0.34 8.79
C LEU A 170 -9.06 0.68 8.94
N ARG A 171 -9.62 0.68 10.16
CA ARG A 171 -11.03 1.06 10.38
C ARG A 171 -11.36 2.44 9.81
N VAL A 172 -10.47 3.41 10.00
CA VAL A 172 -10.66 4.77 9.45
C VAL A 172 -10.60 4.74 7.90
N ILE A 173 -9.68 3.97 7.30
CA ILE A 173 -9.58 3.84 5.84
C ILE A 173 -10.86 3.21 5.25
N LEU A 174 -11.43 2.22 5.94
CA LEU A 174 -12.64 1.51 5.52
C LEU A 174 -13.93 2.25 5.84
N ALA A 175 -13.89 3.39 6.55
CA ALA A 175 -15.07 4.11 7.00
C ALA A 175 -16.00 4.56 5.86
N ASN A 176 -15.47 4.75 4.65
CA ASN A 176 -16.29 5.05 3.48
C ASN A 176 -16.91 3.80 2.84
N LEU A 177 -16.28 2.63 2.97
CA LEU A 177 -16.84 1.37 2.46
C LEU A 177 -18.06 0.90 3.26
N LYS A 178 -18.18 1.32 4.53
CA LYS A 178 -19.36 1.01 5.34
C LYS A 178 -20.60 1.83 5.03
N GLN A 179 -20.49 2.90 4.25
CA GLN A 179 -21.62 3.78 3.95
C GLN A 179 -22.76 2.98 3.27
N PRO A 180 -24.02 3.26 3.62
CA PRO A 180 -25.17 2.59 3.01
C PRO A 180 -25.14 2.70 1.48
N GLY A 181 -25.46 1.61 0.79
CA GLY A 181 -25.50 1.56 -0.67
C GLY A 181 -24.14 1.40 -1.36
N VAL A 182 -23.00 1.56 -0.66
CA VAL A 182 -21.69 1.24 -1.23
C VAL A 182 -21.54 -0.27 -1.35
N ALA A 183 -21.35 -0.76 -2.57
CA ALA A 183 -21.09 -2.17 -2.87
C ALA A 183 -19.59 -2.44 -3.01
N TYR A 184 -18.83 -1.52 -3.61
CA TYR A 184 -17.39 -1.66 -3.77
C TYR A 184 -16.69 -0.31 -3.93
N ALA A 185 -15.38 -0.29 -3.69
CA ALA A 185 -14.48 0.78 -4.09
C ALA A 185 -13.53 0.29 -5.19
N THR A 186 -13.19 1.20 -6.11
CA THR A 186 -12.11 1.00 -7.08
C THR A 186 -10.95 1.90 -6.68
N LEU A 187 -9.77 1.32 -6.47
CA LEU A 187 -8.51 2.05 -6.33
C LEU A 187 -7.81 2.08 -7.68
N THR A 188 -7.58 3.26 -8.23
CA THR A 188 -6.88 3.46 -9.50
C THR A 188 -5.58 4.20 -9.26
N LYS A 189 -4.45 3.48 -9.34
CA LYS A 189 -3.12 4.08 -9.28
C LYS A 189 -2.72 4.59 -10.66
N ARG A 190 -2.26 5.84 -10.74
CA ARG A 190 -1.75 6.45 -11.97
C ARG A 190 -0.31 6.89 -11.77
N ILE A 191 0.59 6.41 -12.63
CA ILE A 191 1.97 6.89 -12.68
C ILE A 191 2.03 8.04 -13.68
N PRO A 192 2.42 9.26 -13.28
CA PRO A 192 2.57 10.37 -14.22
C PRO A 192 3.50 10.01 -15.39
N GLY A 193 3.05 10.25 -16.62
CA GLY A 193 3.81 9.91 -17.83
C GLY A 193 3.61 8.49 -18.35
N MET A 194 2.92 7.61 -17.62
CA MET A 194 2.53 6.29 -18.11
C MET A 194 1.03 6.23 -18.44
N ALA A 195 0.68 5.54 -19.53
CA ALA A 195 -0.71 5.31 -19.92
C ALA A 195 -1.38 4.16 -19.15
N HIS A 196 -0.58 3.26 -18.56
CA HIS A 196 -1.08 2.12 -17.82
C HIS A 196 -1.73 2.56 -16.50
N MET A 197 -2.87 1.96 -16.17
CA MET A 197 -3.60 2.19 -14.93
C MET A 197 -3.84 0.83 -14.25
N ARG A 198 -3.33 0.67 -13.03
CA ARG A 198 -3.65 -0.47 -12.19
C ARG A 198 -4.96 -0.16 -11.45
N ARG A 199 -5.94 -1.06 -11.58
CA ARG A 199 -7.21 -0.98 -10.86
C ARG A 199 -7.34 -2.15 -9.90
N THR A 200 -7.61 -1.85 -8.64
CA THR A 200 -7.93 -2.83 -7.60
C THR A 200 -9.35 -2.60 -7.16
N VAL A 201 -10.17 -3.66 -7.13
CA VAL A 201 -11.56 -3.61 -6.68
C VAL A 201 -11.64 -4.21 -5.29
N VAL A 202 -12.28 -3.48 -4.39
CA VAL A 202 -12.51 -3.89 -3.01
C VAL A 202 -14.00 -3.93 -2.75
N GLY A 203 -14.54 -5.12 -2.51
CA GLY A 203 -15.95 -5.30 -2.16
C GLY A 203 -16.27 -4.82 -0.74
N SER A 204 -17.55 -4.54 -0.49
CA SER A 204 -18.10 -4.22 0.82
C SER A 204 -19.17 -5.23 1.21
N THR A 205 -18.82 -6.18 2.09
CA THR A 205 -19.75 -7.13 2.70
C THR A 205 -20.20 -6.67 4.08
N GLN A 206 -21.20 -7.34 4.66
CA GLN A 206 -21.63 -7.04 6.05
C GLN A 206 -20.47 -7.19 7.05
N HIS A 207 -19.63 -8.22 6.89
CA HIS A 207 -18.47 -8.43 7.77
C HIS A 207 -17.49 -7.25 7.75
N LEU A 208 -17.24 -6.65 6.59
CA LEU A 208 -16.40 -5.46 6.48
C LEU A 208 -17.05 -4.26 7.18
N ARG A 209 -18.38 -4.10 7.06
CA ARG A 209 -19.12 -3.03 7.75
C ARG A 209 -19.02 -3.19 9.27
N ASP A 210 -19.26 -4.40 9.76
CA ASP A 210 -19.17 -4.73 11.18
C ASP A 210 -17.75 -4.44 11.72
N PHE A 211 -16.70 -4.82 10.98
CA PHE A 211 -15.32 -4.48 11.33
C PHE A 211 -15.09 -2.96 11.38
N ALA A 212 -15.56 -2.21 10.38
CA ALA A 212 -15.46 -0.76 10.32
C ALA A 212 -16.31 -0.03 11.40
N ASP A 213 -17.24 -0.72 12.04
CA ASP A 213 -18.05 -0.27 13.18
C ASP A 213 -17.48 -0.71 14.54
N GLY A 214 -16.26 -1.26 14.56
CA GLY A 214 -15.56 -1.64 15.79
C GLY A 214 -15.55 -3.14 16.09
N GLY A 215 -16.12 -3.95 15.19
CA GLY A 215 -16.00 -5.41 15.22
C GLY A 215 -14.56 -5.91 15.12
N PRO A 216 -14.32 -7.21 15.38
CA PRO A 216 -12.98 -7.77 15.43
C PRO A 216 -12.31 -7.79 14.05
N PHE A 217 -10.99 -7.60 14.03
CA PHE A 217 -10.17 -7.99 12.87
C PHE A 217 -9.86 -9.48 13.00
N HIS A 218 -10.29 -10.28 12.03
CA HIS A 218 -10.24 -11.75 12.14
C HIS A 218 -8.84 -12.37 11.98
N LEU A 219 -7.82 -11.56 11.67
CA LEU A 219 -6.43 -11.98 11.69
C LEU A 219 -5.75 -11.43 12.96
N THR A 220 -5.24 -12.33 13.81
CA THR A 220 -4.57 -11.94 15.06
C THR A 220 -3.09 -12.29 15.07
N PRO A 221 -2.28 -11.64 15.93
CA PRO A 221 -0.87 -12.01 16.12
C PRO A 221 -0.68 -13.49 16.49
N GLU A 222 -1.58 -14.07 17.29
CA GLU A 222 -1.52 -15.48 17.71
C GLU A 222 -1.75 -16.43 16.53
N MET A 223 -2.62 -16.05 15.59
CA MET A 223 -2.83 -16.81 14.35
C MET A 223 -1.56 -16.80 13.49
N LEU A 224 -0.90 -15.65 13.37
CA LEU A 224 0.38 -15.53 12.65
C LEU A 224 1.49 -16.36 13.31
N ALA A 225 1.60 -16.31 14.64
CA ALA A 225 2.54 -17.13 15.40
C ALA A 225 2.28 -18.64 15.22
N THR A 226 1.00 -19.03 15.23
CA THR A 226 0.58 -20.41 14.97
C THR A 226 0.94 -20.83 13.55
N ALA A 227 0.69 -19.98 12.54
CA ALA A 227 1.04 -20.26 11.15
C ALA A 227 2.56 -20.42 10.98
N ARG A 228 3.37 -19.56 11.62
CA ARG A 228 4.83 -19.69 11.67
C ARG A 228 5.28 -21.00 12.33
N SER A 229 4.60 -21.48 13.36
CA SER A 229 4.97 -22.74 14.03
C SER A 229 4.71 -24.00 13.19
N ARG A 230 3.86 -23.90 12.16
CA ARG A 230 3.45 -25.00 11.29
C ARG A 230 4.24 -25.07 9.98
N VAL A 231 5.40 -24.42 9.91
CA VAL A 231 6.25 -24.41 8.70
C VAL A 231 6.50 -25.85 8.24
N ASP A 232 6.16 -26.12 6.98
CA ASP A 232 6.51 -27.36 6.33
C ASP A 232 8.00 -27.33 5.96
N THR A 233 8.82 -27.96 6.81
CA THR A 233 10.29 -28.00 6.65
C THR A 233 10.71 -28.68 5.34
N HIS A 234 9.94 -29.62 4.81
CA HIS A 234 10.26 -30.32 3.56
C HIS A 234 10.18 -29.41 2.33
N ARG A 235 9.36 -28.35 2.38
CA ARG A 235 9.25 -27.38 1.28
C ARG A 235 10.37 -26.34 1.32
N THR A 236 10.85 -25.99 2.51
CA THR A 236 11.93 -25.01 2.74
C THR A 236 13.29 -25.53 2.22
N GLU A 237 13.53 -26.84 2.29
CA GLU A 237 14.78 -27.48 1.84
C GLU A 237 15.01 -27.40 0.33
N GLN A 238 13.97 -27.15 -0.48
CA GLN A 238 14.07 -27.10 -1.94
C GLN A 238 14.67 -25.78 -2.47
N TRP A 239 14.83 -24.75 -1.62
CA TRP A 239 15.17 -23.38 -2.03
C TRP A 239 16.57 -22.91 -1.61
N VAL A 240 17.42 -23.83 -1.12
CA VAL A 240 18.78 -23.52 -0.60
C VAL A 240 19.74 -23.00 -1.68
N GLN A 241 19.38 -23.04 -2.97
CA GLN A 241 20.15 -22.41 -4.04
C GLN A 241 19.68 -20.96 -4.28
N LEU A 242 20.17 -20.04 -3.44
CA LEU A 242 20.06 -18.60 -3.67
C LEU A 242 20.80 -18.22 -4.97
N PRO A 243 20.20 -17.44 -5.89
CA PRO A 243 20.97 -16.72 -6.88
C PRO A 243 21.90 -15.76 -6.15
N THR A 244 23.20 -15.84 -6.42
CA THR A 244 24.21 -15.03 -5.74
C THR A 244 23.97 -13.55 -6.08
N SER A 245 23.46 -12.77 -5.12
CA SER A 245 23.08 -11.35 -5.27
C SER A 245 24.29 -10.41 -5.34
N LYS A 246 25.33 -10.74 -6.11
CA LYS A 246 26.57 -9.96 -6.11
C LYS A 246 26.42 -8.54 -6.67
N ASN A 247 25.32 -8.19 -7.34
CA ASN A 247 25.28 -6.99 -8.20
C ASN A 247 24.05 -6.07 -8.08
N SER A 248 23.15 -6.18 -7.09
CA SER A 248 21.95 -5.30 -7.08
C SER A 248 22.30 -3.81 -6.93
N HIS A 249 23.33 -3.46 -6.16
CA HIS A 249 23.81 -2.08 -6.01
C HIS A 249 24.76 -1.65 -7.14
N ALA A 250 25.66 -2.53 -7.60
CA ALA A 250 26.59 -2.23 -8.69
C ALA A 250 25.87 -1.83 -9.99
N LEU A 251 24.70 -2.40 -10.25
CA LEU A 251 23.90 -2.10 -11.43
C LEU A 251 23.38 -0.66 -11.48
N TRP A 252 23.17 -0.03 -10.32
CA TRP A 252 22.75 1.37 -10.22
C TRP A 252 23.92 2.35 -10.33
N ASP A 253 25.11 1.94 -9.87
CA ASP A 253 26.32 2.74 -10.03
C ASP A 253 26.81 2.76 -11.48
N GLU A 254 26.54 1.69 -12.25
CA GLU A 254 26.92 1.55 -13.67
C GLU A 254 25.99 2.25 -14.68
N LEU A 255 24.72 2.51 -14.33
CA LEU A 255 23.70 3.17 -15.19
C LEU A 255 23.59 4.66 -14.92
#